data_AF-A0A8S2DZT8-F1
#
_entry.id   AF-A0A8S2DZT8-F1
#
_cell.length_a   1.000
_cell.length_b   1.000
_cell.length_c   1.000
_cell.angle_alpha   90.00
_cell.angle_beta   90.00
_cell.angle_gamma   90.00
#
_symmetry.space_group_name_H-M   'P 1'
#
loop_
_entity.id
_entity.type
_entity.pdbx_description
1 polymer ?
#
loop_
_entity_poly.entity_id
_entity_poly.type
_entity_poly.pdbx_seq_one_letter_code
_entity_poly.pdbx_strand_id
1 'polypeptide(L)'
;MTLCFTDSLRAITTAKEDELQKIDDIQNKWRKYRFTDDNQHLIQVRQSQVKFESTHYDLEVNDFSKPYMAFLSLQNDACLRSTMALLKRREAISLLRQTYRDRLRQRSNVAIPNCSGRVMFGIIDGTSTLEYGDVFIQYTTRNKSEPQIVLGNVAITKNPCLYPDDIRILKAADVPQLHHLYNCVVFPSKEHRPHTNEISGSDLDGDVYWIN
;
A
#
# COMPACT_ATOMS: atom_id res chain seq x y z
N MET A 1 -9.42 -63.82 -23.53
CA MET A 1 -10.41 -63.53 -22.48
C MET A 1 -10.45 -62.02 -22.33
N THR A 2 -11.41 -61.38 -22.99
CA THR A 2 -11.56 -59.92 -23.03
C THR A 2 -12.98 -59.59 -22.58
N LEU A 3 -13.13 -59.04 -21.37
CA LEU A 3 -14.36 -58.47 -20.82
C LEU A 3 -13.92 -57.24 -19.99
N CYS A 4 -14.21 -56.04 -20.49
CA CYS A 4 -15.35 -55.18 -20.10
C CYS A 4 -15.12 -54.42 -18.78
N PHE A 5 -14.76 -53.13 -18.90
CA PHE A 5 -15.04 -52.10 -17.90
C PHE A 5 -15.65 -50.89 -18.61
N THR A 6 -16.95 -50.98 -18.91
CA THR A 6 -17.82 -49.80 -19.06
C THR A 6 -18.54 -49.65 -17.72
N ASP A 7 -18.32 -48.53 -17.02
CA ASP A 7 -19.34 -47.87 -16.14
C ASP A 7 -18.79 -46.68 -15.31
N SER A 8 -17.50 -46.39 -15.32
CA SER A 8 -16.93 -45.28 -14.52
C SER A 8 -16.83 -43.92 -15.22
N LEU A 9 -17.17 -43.82 -16.52
CA LEU A 9 -17.09 -42.56 -17.29
C LEU A 9 -18.39 -41.73 -17.33
N ARG A 10 -19.47 -42.15 -16.68
CA ARG A 10 -20.76 -41.42 -16.68
C ARG A 10 -20.99 -40.49 -15.48
N ALA A 11 -20.11 -40.50 -14.46
CA ALA A 11 -20.31 -39.72 -13.23
C ALA A 11 -19.55 -38.38 -13.19
N ILE A 12 -18.68 -38.09 -14.17
CA ILE A 12 -17.92 -36.83 -14.23
C ILE A 12 -18.62 -35.77 -15.10
N THR A 13 -19.51 -36.18 -16.01
CA THR A 13 -20.20 -35.28 -16.96
C THR A 13 -21.48 -34.63 -16.43
N THR A 14 -21.92 -34.96 -15.21
CA THR A 14 -23.09 -34.35 -14.56
C THR A 14 -22.74 -33.24 -13.56
N ALA A 15 -21.48 -32.78 -13.55
CA ALA A 15 -21.11 -31.51 -12.95
C ALA A 15 -21.56 -30.34 -13.84
N LYS A 16 -22.88 -30.18 -13.88
CA LYS A 16 -23.68 -28.94 -13.94
C LYS A 16 -23.58 -28.07 -15.20
N GLU A 17 -24.39 -28.43 -16.19
CA GLU A 17 -24.98 -27.48 -17.14
C GLU A 17 -25.54 -26.23 -16.44
N ASP A 18 -26.07 -26.36 -15.21
CA ASP A 18 -26.51 -25.24 -14.37
C ASP A 18 -25.39 -24.24 -13.98
N GLU A 19 -24.14 -24.70 -13.83
CA GLU A 19 -23.00 -23.80 -13.55
C GLU A 19 -22.51 -23.11 -14.82
N LEU A 20 -22.57 -23.79 -15.97
CA LEU A 20 -22.32 -23.20 -17.28
C LEU A 20 -23.39 -22.15 -17.62
N GLN A 21 -24.66 -22.45 -17.35
CA GLN A 21 -25.78 -21.51 -17.52
C GLN A 21 -25.60 -20.28 -16.63
N LYS A 22 -25.18 -20.45 -15.38
CA LYS A 22 -24.83 -19.33 -14.48
C LYS A 22 -23.64 -18.51 -14.99
N ILE A 23 -22.64 -19.15 -15.57
CA ILE A 23 -21.50 -18.47 -16.19
C ILE A 23 -21.98 -17.64 -17.38
N ASP A 24 -22.85 -18.18 -18.23
CA ASP A 24 -23.42 -17.47 -19.38
C ASP A 24 -24.33 -16.32 -18.96
N ASP A 25 -25.17 -16.51 -17.93
CA ASP A 25 -26.01 -15.46 -17.36
C ASP A 25 -25.17 -14.33 -16.75
N ILE A 26 -24.09 -14.69 -16.05
CA ILE A 26 -23.09 -13.75 -15.56
C ILE A 26 -22.47 -13.01 -16.76
N GLN A 27 -21.96 -13.72 -17.77
CA GLN A 27 -21.34 -13.11 -18.95
C GLN A 27 -22.29 -12.15 -19.68
N ASN A 28 -23.57 -12.49 -19.79
CA ASN A 28 -24.60 -11.65 -20.38
C ASN A 28 -24.90 -10.42 -19.51
N LYS A 29 -24.95 -10.56 -18.18
CA LYS A 29 -25.11 -9.45 -17.23
C LYS A 29 -23.97 -8.43 -17.30
N TRP A 30 -22.75 -8.88 -17.57
CA TRP A 30 -21.57 -8.01 -17.64
C TRP A 30 -21.30 -7.41 -19.03
N ARG A 31 -22.09 -7.72 -20.06
CA ARG A 31 -21.92 -7.16 -21.42
C ARG A 31 -21.96 -5.63 -21.44
N LYS A 32 -22.82 -5.01 -20.63
CA LYS A 32 -22.95 -3.54 -20.54
C LYS A 32 -21.71 -2.82 -19.95
N TYR A 33 -20.73 -3.57 -19.46
CA TYR A 33 -19.48 -3.02 -18.92
C TYR A 33 -18.25 -3.38 -19.77
N ARG A 34 -18.47 -3.85 -21.00
CA ARG A 34 -17.42 -4.05 -21.99
C ARG A 34 -17.42 -2.88 -22.96
N PHE A 35 -16.28 -2.21 -23.05
CA PHE A 35 -16.04 -1.15 -24.02
C PHE A 35 -14.80 -1.52 -24.83
N THR A 36 -14.79 -1.13 -26.09
CA THR A 36 -13.59 -1.23 -26.93
C THR A 36 -12.94 0.14 -26.96
N ASP A 37 -11.66 0.17 -26.60
CA ASP A 37 -10.81 1.35 -26.81
C ASP A 37 -10.61 1.62 -28.31
N ASP A 38 -10.09 2.79 -28.67
CA ASP A 38 -9.80 3.18 -30.06
C ASP A 38 -8.84 2.19 -30.77
N ASN A 39 -8.00 1.50 -29.98
CA ASN A 39 -7.12 0.41 -30.42
C ASN A 39 -7.77 -0.99 -30.43
N GLN A 40 -9.10 -1.07 -30.34
CA GLN A 40 -9.92 -2.30 -30.32
C GLN A 40 -9.63 -3.28 -29.16
N HIS A 41 -9.00 -2.82 -28.07
CA HIS A 41 -8.82 -3.63 -26.88
C HIS A 41 -10.13 -3.74 -26.09
N LEU A 42 -10.54 -4.97 -25.76
CA LEU A 42 -11.75 -5.23 -24.99
C LEU A 42 -11.49 -4.94 -23.50
N ILE A 43 -12.02 -3.82 -23.01
CA ILE A 43 -11.90 -3.37 -21.63
C ILE A 43 -13.17 -3.76 -20.88
N GLN A 44 -13.03 -4.56 -19.81
CA GLN A 44 -14.15 -4.93 -18.94
C GLN A 44 -14.03 -4.25 -17.58
N VAL A 45 -14.98 -3.38 -17.24
CA VAL A 45 -15.01 -2.64 -15.97
C VAL A 45 -15.94 -3.35 -14.97
N ARG A 46 -15.54 -3.43 -13.69
CA ARG A 46 -16.45 -3.93 -12.63
C ARG A 46 -17.33 -2.78 -12.11
N GLN A 47 -18.57 -3.07 -11.76
CA GLN A 47 -19.52 -2.07 -11.26
C GLN A 47 -18.99 -1.28 -10.04
N SER A 48 -18.19 -1.91 -9.17
CA SER A 48 -17.57 -1.25 -8.02
C SER A 48 -16.42 -0.29 -8.38
N GLN A 49 -15.92 -0.33 -9.61
CA GLN A 49 -14.89 0.58 -10.12
C GLN A 49 -15.49 1.86 -10.74
N VAL A 50 -16.80 1.86 -11.01
CA VAL A 50 -17.53 3.05 -11.46
C VAL A 50 -17.82 3.91 -10.23
N LYS A 51 -16.98 4.91 -9.99
CA LYS A 51 -17.11 5.81 -8.83
C LYS A 51 -18.02 7.02 -9.09
N PHE A 52 -18.26 7.38 -10.35
CA PHE A 52 -19.12 8.50 -10.76
C PHE A 52 -19.63 8.28 -12.20
N GLU A 53 -20.80 8.82 -12.52
CA GLU A 53 -21.41 8.82 -13.86
C GLU A 53 -20.98 10.09 -14.61
N SER A 54 -20.36 9.93 -15.79
CA SER A 54 -19.88 11.03 -16.65
C SER A 54 -20.25 10.72 -18.11
N THR A 55 -20.50 11.75 -18.92
CA THR A 55 -20.74 11.61 -20.37
C THR A 55 -19.46 11.55 -21.19
N HIS A 56 -18.31 11.91 -20.59
CA HIS A 56 -16.99 11.86 -21.21
C HIS A 56 -16.03 11.10 -20.28
N TYR A 57 -15.55 9.96 -20.73
CA TYR A 57 -14.48 9.21 -20.07
C TYR A 57 -13.32 9.11 -21.05
N ASP A 58 -12.34 10.00 -20.94
CA ASP A 58 -11.02 9.73 -21.51
C ASP A 58 -10.27 8.85 -20.51
N LEU A 59 -10.35 7.53 -20.73
CA LEU A 59 -9.66 6.52 -19.94
C LEU A 59 -8.38 6.12 -20.67
N GLU A 60 -7.28 6.79 -20.36
CA GLU A 60 -5.97 6.36 -20.82
C GLU A 60 -5.49 5.16 -20.01
N VAL A 61 -5.39 3.99 -20.64
CA VAL A 61 -4.88 2.78 -20.00
C VAL A 61 -3.36 2.87 -19.89
N ASN A 62 -2.88 3.44 -18.78
CA ASN A 62 -1.44 3.61 -18.52
C ASN A 62 -0.68 2.28 -18.37
N ASP A 63 -1.34 1.21 -17.94
CA ASP A 63 -0.74 -0.12 -17.85
C ASP A 63 -1.83 -1.20 -17.84
N PHE A 64 -1.55 -2.34 -18.46
CA PHE A 64 -2.40 -3.52 -18.36
C PHE A 64 -1.74 -4.49 -17.39
N SER A 65 -2.47 -4.93 -16.37
CA SER A 65 -2.05 -6.11 -15.62
C SER A 65 -2.11 -7.32 -16.55
N LYS A 66 -1.01 -7.62 -17.25
CA LYS A 66 -0.85 -8.88 -17.99
C LYS A 66 -1.18 -10.00 -17.00
N PRO A 67 -2.07 -10.95 -17.33
CA PRO A 67 -2.13 -12.18 -16.57
C PRO A 67 -0.76 -12.83 -16.77
N TYR A 68 0.15 -12.58 -15.82
CA TYR A 68 1.33 -13.39 -15.72
C TYR A 68 0.76 -14.77 -15.40
N MET A 69 0.78 -15.65 -16.40
CA MET A 69 0.86 -17.08 -16.16
C MET A 69 2.13 -17.22 -15.34
N ALA A 70 2.00 -17.03 -14.03
CA ALA A 70 2.94 -17.55 -13.09
C ALA A 70 2.97 -19.02 -13.47
N PHE A 71 4.05 -19.38 -14.17
CA PHE A 71 4.65 -20.67 -14.10
C PHE A 71 4.65 -21.01 -12.61
N LEU A 72 3.55 -21.62 -12.17
CA LEU A 72 3.61 -22.83 -11.40
C LEU A 72 4.50 -23.73 -12.26
N SER A 73 5.82 -23.58 -12.07
CA SER A 73 6.73 -24.66 -12.41
C SER A 73 6.06 -25.89 -11.80
N LEU A 74 5.75 -26.89 -12.63
CA LEU A 74 5.07 -28.10 -12.18
C LEU A 74 5.76 -28.75 -10.96
N GLN A 75 7.02 -28.40 -10.68
CA GLN A 75 7.77 -28.76 -9.49
C GLN A 75 7.28 -28.07 -8.20
N ASN A 76 6.90 -26.79 -8.25
CA ASN A 76 6.37 -26.07 -7.08
C ASN A 76 4.92 -26.43 -6.79
N ASP A 77 4.15 -26.84 -7.80
CA ASP A 77 2.76 -27.22 -7.63
C ASP A 77 2.61 -28.57 -6.91
N ALA A 78 3.54 -29.52 -7.13
CA ALA A 78 3.62 -30.74 -6.34
C ALA A 78 4.03 -30.47 -4.88
N CYS A 79 4.97 -29.55 -4.65
CA CYS A 79 5.40 -29.14 -3.31
C CYS A 79 4.31 -28.37 -2.56
N LEU A 80 3.61 -27.42 -3.21
CA LEU A 80 2.46 -26.72 -2.65
C LEU A 80 1.26 -27.65 -2.46
N ARG A 81 0.98 -28.60 -3.37
CA ARG A 81 -0.13 -29.56 -3.18
C ARG A 81 0.17 -30.58 -2.07
N SER A 82 1.40 -31.05 -1.94
CA SER A 82 1.81 -31.96 -0.86
C SER A 82 1.85 -31.25 0.50
N THR A 83 2.28 -29.98 0.56
CA THR A 83 2.23 -29.18 1.80
C THR A 83 0.82 -28.69 2.14
N MET A 84 0.00 -28.31 1.16
CA MET A 84 -1.39 -27.89 1.38
C MET A 84 -2.34 -29.05 1.69
N ALA A 85 -1.99 -30.30 1.37
CA ALA A 85 -2.70 -31.48 1.85
C ALA A 85 -2.42 -31.78 3.34
N LEU A 86 -1.26 -31.35 3.85
CA LEU A 86 -0.84 -31.55 5.25
C LEU A 86 -1.21 -30.37 6.17
N LEU A 87 -1.25 -29.15 5.64
CA LEU A 87 -1.68 -27.96 6.37
C LEU A 87 -3.21 -27.95 6.50
N LYS A 88 -3.72 -27.80 7.73
CA LYS A 88 -5.17 -27.68 7.95
C LYS A 88 -5.68 -26.53 7.09
N ARG A 89 -6.85 -26.67 6.45
CA ARG A 89 -7.49 -25.65 5.56
C ARG A 89 -7.42 -24.21 6.09
N ARG A 90 -7.37 -24.02 7.41
CA ARG A 90 -7.22 -22.72 8.09
C ARG A 90 -5.83 -22.10 7.92
N GLU A 91 -4.76 -22.88 7.98
CA GLU A 91 -3.37 -22.41 7.88
C GLU A 91 -3.04 -22.01 6.43
N ALA A 92 -3.49 -22.81 5.46
CA ALA A 92 -3.37 -22.49 4.03
C ALA A 92 -4.04 -21.15 3.67
N ILE A 93 -5.25 -20.91 4.18
CA ILE A 93 -5.97 -19.64 3.95
C ILE A 93 -5.25 -18.46 4.62
N SER A 94 -4.64 -18.67 5.80
CA SER A 94 -3.86 -17.62 6.49
C SER A 94 -2.65 -17.18 5.67
N LEU A 95 -1.89 -18.14 5.13
CA LEU A 95 -0.71 -17.88 4.30
C LEU A 95 -1.08 -17.16 2.99
N LEU A 96 -2.16 -17.58 2.33
CA LEU A 96 -2.68 -16.89 1.14
C LEU A 96 -3.09 -15.45 1.44
N ARG A 97 -3.73 -15.19 2.59
CA ARG A 97 -4.07 -13.82 3.01
C ARG A 97 -2.84 -12.97 3.29
N GLN A 98 -1.83 -13.51 3.95
CA GLN A 98 -0.57 -12.80 4.21
C GLN A 98 0.13 -12.42 2.91
N THR A 99 0.38 -13.40 2.04
CA THR A 99 1.04 -13.18 0.74
C THR A 99 0.30 -12.18 -0.14
N TYR A 100 -1.04 -12.22 -0.14
CA TYR A 100 -1.84 -11.25 -0.89
C TYR A 100 -1.73 -9.84 -0.29
N ARG A 101 -1.77 -9.69 1.04
CA ARG A 101 -1.55 -8.40 1.71
C ARG A 101 -0.18 -7.83 1.41
N ASP A 102 0.86 -8.65 1.43
CA ASP A 102 2.22 -8.18 1.17
C ASP A 102 2.39 -7.71 -0.28
N ARG A 103 1.79 -8.40 -1.24
CA ARG A 103 1.73 -7.93 -2.63
C ARG A 103 0.95 -6.63 -2.76
N LEU A 104 -0.18 -6.49 -2.06
CA LEU A 104 -0.93 -5.24 -2.07
C LEU A 104 -0.12 -4.09 -1.47
N ARG A 105 0.54 -4.31 -0.33
CA ARG A 105 1.45 -3.34 0.29
C ARG A 105 2.53 -2.88 -0.67
N GLN A 106 3.19 -3.82 -1.36
CA GLN A 106 4.22 -3.49 -2.35
C GLN A 106 3.67 -2.66 -3.51
N ARG A 107 2.44 -2.97 -3.97
CA ARG A 107 1.79 -2.24 -5.07
C ARG A 107 1.17 -0.91 -4.64
N SER A 108 0.82 -0.76 -3.36
CA SER A 108 0.24 0.47 -2.81
C SER A 108 1.28 1.46 -2.30
N ASN A 109 2.57 1.07 -2.28
CA ASN A 109 3.65 1.98 -1.93
C ASN A 109 3.82 3.01 -3.05
N VAL A 110 3.36 4.23 -2.79
CA VAL A 110 3.57 5.37 -3.69
C VAL A 110 4.98 5.90 -3.45
N ALA A 111 5.79 5.94 -4.51
CA ALA A 111 7.12 6.52 -4.45
C ALA A 111 7.00 8.04 -4.28
N ILE A 112 7.64 8.57 -3.24
CA ILE A 112 7.71 9.99 -2.97
C ILE A 112 9.07 10.49 -3.42
N PRO A 113 9.15 11.64 -4.12
CA PRO A 113 10.43 12.19 -4.55
C PRO A 113 11.39 12.35 -3.37
N ASN A 114 12.67 12.04 -3.59
CA ASN A 114 13.73 12.15 -2.57
C ASN A 114 13.92 13.59 -2.04
N CYS A 115 13.39 14.58 -2.75
CA CYS A 115 13.41 15.98 -2.35
C CYS A 115 12.23 16.39 -1.46
N SER A 116 11.16 15.59 -1.39
CA SER A 116 9.92 15.93 -0.70
C SER A 116 9.74 15.14 0.59
N GLY A 117 9.89 13.80 0.55
CA GLY A 117 9.61 12.96 1.72
C GLY A 117 10.85 12.36 2.38
N ARG A 118 10.93 12.39 3.72
CA ARG A 118 11.98 11.72 4.50
C ARG A 118 11.45 11.09 5.78
N VAL A 119 12.21 10.14 6.31
CA VAL A 119 11.98 9.57 7.64
C VAL A 119 13.15 9.96 8.53
N MET A 120 12.87 10.56 9.68
CA MET A 120 13.88 11.08 10.61
C MET A 120 13.54 10.73 12.06
N PHE A 121 14.54 10.69 12.93
CA PHE A 121 14.33 10.52 14.37
C PHE A 121 13.77 11.79 14.99
N GLY A 122 12.87 11.64 15.97
CA GLY A 122 12.41 12.76 16.78
C GLY A 122 13.33 13.04 17.96
N ILE A 123 13.56 14.32 18.25
CA ILE A 123 14.31 14.81 19.40
C ILE A 123 13.55 16.00 20.01
N ILE A 124 13.75 16.25 21.30
CA ILE A 124 13.23 17.43 21.99
C ILE A 124 14.24 18.58 21.97
N ASP A 125 13.75 19.81 21.84
CA ASP A 125 14.55 21.01 21.96
C ASP A 125 15.04 21.24 23.40
N GLY A 126 16.32 20.96 23.64
CA GLY A 126 16.96 21.26 24.93
C GLY A 126 17.17 22.75 25.20
N THR A 127 17.10 23.61 24.18
CA THR A 127 17.33 25.07 24.31
C THR A 127 16.05 25.84 24.62
N SER A 128 14.88 25.22 24.46
CA SER A 128 13.57 25.85 24.64
C SER A 128 13.41 27.14 23.82
N THR A 129 13.95 27.16 22.61
CA THR A 129 13.87 28.28 21.67
C THR A 129 12.67 28.14 20.74
N LEU A 130 12.29 26.91 20.38
CA LEU A 130 11.11 26.64 19.57
C LEU A 130 9.82 26.95 20.34
N GLU A 131 8.82 27.46 19.62
CA GLU A 131 7.45 27.69 20.11
C GLU A 131 6.53 26.53 19.70
N TYR A 132 5.34 26.45 20.31
CA TYR A 132 4.34 25.46 19.90
C TYR A 132 3.90 25.68 18.45
N GLY A 133 3.88 24.60 17.69
CA GLY A 133 3.61 24.62 16.25
C GLY A 133 4.85 24.78 15.38
N ASP A 134 6.00 25.17 15.96
CA ASP A 134 7.27 25.28 15.25
C ASP A 134 8.13 24.03 15.46
N VAL A 135 8.90 23.67 14.44
CA VAL A 135 9.87 22.58 14.47
C VAL A 135 11.18 23.01 13.81
N PHE A 136 12.29 22.41 14.21
CA PHE A 136 13.55 22.57 13.51
C PHE A 136 13.91 21.28 12.77
N ILE A 137 14.21 21.39 11.48
CA ILE A 137 14.54 20.25 10.63
C ILE A 137 15.73 20.62 9.77
N GLN A 138 16.78 19.81 9.90
CA GLN A 138 18.00 19.93 9.12
C GLN A 138 18.44 18.55 8.68
N TYR A 139 18.80 18.39 7.41
CA TYR A 139 19.22 17.09 6.87
C TYR A 139 20.43 17.21 5.96
N THR A 140 21.21 16.13 5.87
CA THR A 140 22.28 15.99 4.88
C THR A 140 21.79 15.20 3.68
N THR A 141 22.30 15.54 2.49
CA THR A 141 22.03 14.78 1.26
C THR A 141 23.33 14.15 0.80
N ARG A 142 23.30 12.91 0.31
CA ARG A 142 24.51 12.17 -0.11
C ARG A 142 25.40 12.94 -1.10
N ASN A 143 24.82 13.84 -1.89
CA ASN A 143 25.51 14.62 -2.92
C ASN A 143 25.94 16.01 -2.46
N LYS A 144 25.59 16.44 -1.24
CA LYS A 144 25.92 17.75 -0.69
C LYS A 144 26.60 17.59 0.66
N SER A 145 27.81 18.11 0.80
CA SER A 145 28.54 18.10 2.07
C SER A 145 27.89 19.02 3.11
N GLU A 146 27.19 20.06 2.66
CA GLU A 146 26.54 21.01 3.54
C GLU A 146 25.12 20.58 3.91
N PRO A 147 24.76 20.64 5.21
CA PRO A 147 23.42 20.33 5.66
C PRO A 147 22.42 21.39 5.18
N GLN A 148 21.22 20.95 4.83
CA GLN A 148 20.13 21.82 4.36
C GLN A 148 19.08 21.98 5.46
N ILE A 149 18.68 23.22 5.70
CA ILE A 149 17.61 23.57 6.65
C ILE A 149 16.29 23.64 5.88
N VAL A 150 15.24 23.06 6.46
CA VAL A 150 13.88 23.12 5.92
C VAL A 150 13.18 24.35 6.48
N LEU A 151 12.43 25.05 5.64
CA LEU A 151 11.65 26.24 6.01
C LEU A 151 10.23 26.10 5.50
N GLY A 152 9.27 26.61 6.28
CA GLY A 152 7.85 26.64 5.90
C GLY A 152 7.05 25.47 6.46
N ASN A 153 5.87 25.23 5.91
CA ASN A 153 4.97 24.21 6.47
C ASN A 153 5.43 22.80 6.08
N VAL A 154 5.44 21.90 7.06
CA VAL A 154 5.81 20.50 6.91
C VAL A 154 4.72 19.61 7.49
N ALA A 155 4.41 18.52 6.80
CA ALA A 155 3.52 17.49 7.30
C ALA A 155 4.34 16.41 8.02
N ILE A 156 4.01 16.13 9.28
CA ILE A 156 4.69 15.16 10.12
C ILE A 156 3.68 14.11 10.59
N THR A 157 4.04 12.83 10.45
CA THR A 157 3.24 11.71 10.97
C THR A 157 4.15 10.57 11.40
N LYS A 158 3.64 9.73 12.31
CA LYS A 158 4.22 8.43 12.65
C LYS A 158 3.43 7.31 11.99
N ASN A 159 4.10 6.20 11.71
CA ASN A 159 3.45 4.98 11.24
C ASN A 159 3.40 3.97 12.40
N PRO A 160 2.22 3.42 12.76
CA PRO A 160 0.90 3.60 12.13
C PRO A 160 0.21 4.93 12.46
N CYS A 161 -0.45 5.51 11.46
CA CYS A 161 -1.38 6.63 11.63
C CYS A 161 -2.81 6.05 11.67
N LEU A 162 -3.49 6.17 12.81
CA LEU A 162 -4.81 5.58 13.03
C LEU A 162 -5.91 6.65 12.99
N TYR A 163 -5.60 7.85 13.48
CA TYR A 163 -6.51 8.99 13.52
C TYR A 163 -6.05 10.09 12.55
N PRO A 164 -6.98 10.86 11.95
CA PRO A 164 -6.63 11.99 11.10
C PRO A 164 -5.72 13.01 11.80
N ASP A 165 -5.89 13.17 13.12
CA ASP A 165 -5.14 14.10 13.96
C ASP A 165 -3.70 13.64 14.25
N ASP A 166 -3.34 12.40 13.89
CA ASP A 166 -1.96 11.90 13.98
C ASP A 166 -1.07 12.53 12.90
N ILE A 167 -1.66 13.11 11.85
CA ILE A 167 -0.96 13.90 10.83
C ILE A 167 -1.00 15.36 11.26
N ARG A 168 0.16 15.95 11.51
CA ARG A 168 0.27 17.34 11.93
C ARG A 168 0.98 18.18 10.87
N ILE A 169 0.42 19.35 10.60
CA ILE A 169 1.09 20.38 9.82
C ILE A 169 1.75 21.33 10.81
N LEU A 170 3.08 21.32 10.83
CA LEU A 170 3.91 22.17 11.68
C LEU A 170 4.73 23.11 10.81
N LYS A 171 5.33 24.13 11.42
CA LYS A 171 6.14 25.12 10.70
C LYS A 171 7.62 24.89 10.99
N ALA A 172 8.37 24.56 9.96
CA ALA A 172 9.82 24.49 10.01
C ALA A 172 10.41 25.92 10.07
N ALA A 173 11.12 26.21 11.15
CA ALA A 173 11.77 27.48 11.43
C ALA A 173 13.29 27.30 11.54
N ASP A 174 14.05 28.32 11.15
CA ASP A 174 15.50 28.33 11.31
C ASP A 174 15.89 28.84 12.70
N VAL A 175 16.65 28.03 13.44
CA VAL A 175 17.11 28.31 14.79
C VAL A 175 18.62 28.05 14.88
N PRO A 176 19.46 29.10 14.90
CA PRO A 176 20.93 28.96 14.91
C PRO A 176 21.48 28.10 16.05
N GLN A 177 20.82 28.11 17.21
CA GLN A 177 21.21 27.31 18.37
C GLN A 177 21.10 25.80 18.10
N LEU A 178 20.23 25.39 17.17
CA LEU A 178 19.95 23.99 16.85
C LEU A 178 20.70 23.48 15.62
N HIS A 179 21.54 24.30 14.97
CA HIS A 179 22.30 23.92 13.76
C HIS A 179 23.28 22.76 13.94
N HIS A 180 23.56 22.38 15.19
CA HIS A 180 24.36 21.21 15.51
C HIS A 180 23.58 19.90 15.40
N LEU A 181 22.24 19.96 15.36
CA LEU A 181 21.34 18.81 15.23
C LEU A 181 20.97 18.61 13.76
N TYR A 182 21.38 17.49 13.18
CA TYR A 182 21.10 17.15 11.78
C TYR A 182 20.56 15.72 11.67
N ASN A 183 19.81 15.46 10.60
CA ASN A 183 19.11 14.19 10.32
C ASN A 183 18.09 13.78 11.40
N CYS A 184 17.52 14.78 12.08
CA CYS A 184 16.48 14.62 13.09
C CYS A 184 15.45 15.75 12.96
N VAL A 185 14.24 15.51 13.45
CA VAL A 185 13.24 16.54 13.68
C VAL A 185 13.28 16.93 15.16
N VAL A 186 13.43 18.22 15.41
CA VAL A 186 13.47 18.76 16.76
C VAL A 186 12.11 19.38 17.08
N PHE A 187 11.46 18.83 18.09
CA PHE A 187 10.17 19.29 18.61
C PHE A 187 10.37 20.30 19.74
N PRO A 188 9.44 21.25 19.92
CA PRO A 188 9.48 22.19 21.02
C PRO A 188 9.34 21.46 22.36
N SER A 189 10.06 21.93 23.37
CA SER A 189 9.94 21.47 24.76
C SER A 189 8.83 22.19 25.54
N LYS A 190 8.32 23.28 25.00
CA LYS A 190 7.28 24.12 25.60
C LYS A 190 5.90 23.46 25.46
N GLU A 191 4.98 23.86 26.33
CA GLU A 191 3.57 23.45 26.44
C GLU A 191 3.25 22.20 27.28
N HIS A 192 1.98 22.12 27.66
CA HIS A 192 1.43 21.06 28.49
C HIS A 192 1.32 19.71 27.74
N ARG A 193 1.10 19.75 26.42
CA ARG A 193 1.01 18.55 25.57
C ARG A 193 2.05 18.62 24.45
N PRO A 194 3.05 17.73 24.44
CA PRO A 194 4.07 17.72 23.40
C PRO A 194 3.50 17.21 22.08
N HIS A 195 3.98 17.73 20.94
CA HIS A 195 3.57 17.29 19.60
C HIS A 195 3.80 15.80 19.36
N THR A 196 4.79 15.20 20.03
CA THR A 196 5.07 13.77 19.94
C THR A 196 3.89 12.94 20.44
N ASN A 197 3.25 13.38 21.53
CA ASN A 197 2.04 12.76 22.06
C ASN A 197 0.81 13.02 21.16
N GLU A 198 0.79 14.13 20.42
CA GLU A 198 -0.26 14.40 19.42
C GLU A 198 -0.13 13.53 18.17
N ILE A 199 1.09 13.07 17.85
CA ILE A 199 1.39 12.23 16.69
C ILE A 199 1.43 10.77 17.13
N SER A 200 0.26 10.11 17.16
CA SER A 200 0.13 8.69 17.53
C SER A 200 0.68 8.32 18.93
N GLY A 201 0.75 9.27 19.89
CA GLY A 201 1.16 8.98 21.26
C GLY A 201 2.65 8.60 21.42
N SER A 202 3.52 9.28 20.68
CA SER A 202 4.97 9.01 20.61
C SER A 202 5.75 9.58 21.81
N ASP A 203 6.80 8.87 22.26
CA ASP A 203 7.58 9.18 23.46
C ASP A 203 9.11 9.35 23.25
N LEU A 204 9.56 9.43 21.99
CA LEU A 204 10.94 9.80 21.59
C LEU A 204 12.05 8.86 22.07
N ASP A 205 11.72 7.61 22.41
CA ASP A 205 12.69 6.58 22.84
C ASP A 205 13.44 5.89 21.69
N GLY A 206 13.28 6.41 20.46
CA GLY A 206 13.70 5.77 19.21
C GLY A 206 12.71 5.97 18.06
N ASP A 207 11.63 6.74 18.32
CA ASP A 207 10.60 7.03 17.35
C ASP A 207 11.10 7.74 16.10
N VAL A 208 10.59 7.25 14.96
CA VAL A 208 10.83 7.79 13.63
C VAL A 208 9.56 8.39 13.05
N TYR A 209 9.72 9.57 12.46
CA TYR A 209 8.65 10.37 11.88
C TYR A 209 8.86 10.49 10.39
N TRP A 210 7.76 10.35 9.65
CA TRP A 210 7.72 10.70 8.24
C TRP A 210 7.40 12.19 8.10
N ILE A 211 8.17 12.87 7.26
CA ILE A 211 8.17 14.32 7.06
C ILE A 211 8.06 14.60 5.56
N ASN A 212 7.16 15.51 5.16
CA ASN A 212 6.96 15.94 3.77
C ASN A 212 6.58 17.40 3.61
#